data_AF-L7KQK6-F1
#
_entry.id   AF-L7KQK6-F1
#
_cell.length_a   1.000
_cell.length_b   1.000
_cell.length_c   1.000
_cell.angle_alpha   90.00
_cell.angle_beta   90.00
_cell.angle_gamma   90.00
#
_symmetry.space_group_name_H-M   'P 1'
#
loop_
_entity.id
_entity.type
_entity.pdbx_description
1 polymer ?
#
loop_
_entity_poly.entity_id
_entity_poly.type
_entity_poly.pdbx_seq_one_letter_code
_entity_poly.pdbx_strand_id
1 'polypeptide(L)'
;MSSEHDSGNDGPGVGETLCAPALLDAAGLGCAVAGSADARVAEALTRLAEVVDELAGCDVSQLSDAGVVEAAQVAERLARRTAAAVTDRLVVEASDRTLPRALGYRDVRDFLAHRLGVGDPAARHQLISATGSFTSIVGEKEQPRCPTLAQYWGQGLIAPARARAVLEVLGQIPHQIPAEVCAAAEAQMAGYGVQFTPKEITTLGTRLMAHLDPDGTVTDDTDRRRRRRLWVNRQGADLMSRLTADLDPATRARLDVVLDAWATPGMNNPDDDTSPAGPVGEADAEVVAQAAARDQRSQAQRNHDAVSALLSQVVDAGVLGRSHRGLPIQVIATATLAELQAHAGVAQTASGTLVPVPDLIAMAARSASGVQPFLAVFAEHTSVPLYLGRSKRLGG
;
A
#
# COMPACT_ATOMS: atom_id res chain seq x y z
N MET A 1 -25.49 49.56 -59.26
CA MET A 1 -26.31 48.33 -59.19
C MET A 1 -25.39 47.26 -58.62
N SER A 2 -25.32 47.15 -57.29
CA SER A 2 -26.12 46.20 -56.47
C SER A 2 -25.54 44.79 -56.60
N SER A 3 -25.23 43.98 -55.59
CA SER A 3 -25.57 43.88 -54.15
C SER A 3 -24.68 42.75 -53.59
N GLU A 4 -23.97 42.89 -52.46
CA GLU A 4 -24.37 42.51 -51.09
C GLU A 4 -24.99 41.11 -50.87
N HIS A 5 -24.27 40.26 -50.13
CA HIS A 5 -24.66 39.35 -49.03
C HIS A 5 -23.42 38.47 -48.73
N ASP A 6 -22.60 38.68 -47.70
CA ASP A 6 -22.81 38.66 -46.24
C ASP A 6 -23.28 37.33 -45.63
N SER A 7 -22.45 36.85 -44.70
CA SER A 7 -22.64 35.90 -43.58
C SER A 7 -21.30 35.16 -43.40
N GLY A 8 -20.39 35.55 -42.50
CA GLY A 8 -20.62 35.94 -41.12
C GLY A 8 -20.51 34.69 -40.25
N ASN A 9 -19.29 34.25 -39.95
CA ASN A 9 -19.01 33.21 -38.96
C ASN A 9 -18.10 33.79 -37.88
N ASP A 10 -18.64 34.72 -37.10
CA ASP A 10 -18.09 35.13 -35.81
C ASP A 10 -18.59 34.13 -34.76
N GLY A 11 -17.78 33.10 -34.51
CA GLY A 11 -17.92 32.29 -33.30
C GLY A 11 -17.28 33.04 -32.13
N PRO A 12 -17.96 33.21 -30.98
CA PRO A 12 -17.40 33.94 -29.86
C PRO A 12 -16.25 33.13 -29.28
N GLY A 13 -15.06 33.71 -29.32
CA GLY A 13 -13.95 33.32 -28.45
C GLY A 13 -14.39 33.52 -27.01
N VAL A 14 -14.73 32.42 -26.34
CA VAL A 14 -14.77 32.35 -24.89
C VAL A 14 -13.59 31.48 -24.50
N GLY A 15 -12.41 32.11 -24.46
CA GLY A 15 -11.38 31.66 -23.54
C GLY A 15 -11.96 31.85 -22.15
N GLU A 16 -12.64 30.84 -21.62
CA GLU A 16 -12.81 30.70 -20.19
C GLU A 16 -11.40 30.57 -19.61
N THR A 17 -10.81 31.73 -19.29
CA THR A 17 -9.77 31.79 -18.29
C THR A 17 -10.43 31.27 -17.02
N LEU A 18 -10.31 29.97 -16.80
CA LEU A 18 -10.61 29.33 -15.52
C LEU A 18 -9.82 30.13 -14.48
N CYS A 19 -10.50 31.07 -13.85
CA CYS A 19 -9.92 31.91 -12.82
C CYS A 19 -9.46 30.92 -11.74
N ALA A 20 -8.15 30.86 -11.51
CA ALA A 20 -7.61 29.97 -10.50
C ALA A 20 -8.37 30.22 -9.19
N PRO A 21 -8.85 29.16 -8.52
CA PRO A 21 -9.59 29.34 -7.28
C PRO A 21 -8.74 30.15 -6.30
N ALA A 22 -9.39 31.04 -5.54
CA ALA A 22 -8.70 31.82 -4.50
C ALA A 22 -7.92 30.86 -3.58
N LEU A 23 -6.63 31.17 -3.38
CA LEU A 23 -5.70 30.30 -2.68
C LEU A 23 -6.08 30.06 -1.21
N LEU A 24 -6.81 30.99 -0.59
CA LEU A 24 -7.29 30.90 0.78
C LEU A 24 -8.82 30.90 0.83
N ASP A 25 -9.37 30.03 1.68
CA ASP A 25 -10.80 29.90 1.92
C ASP A 25 -11.36 31.13 2.67
N ALA A 26 -12.46 31.68 2.15
CA ALA A 26 -13.20 32.78 2.75
C ALA A 26 -13.82 32.44 4.11
N ALA A 27 -14.02 31.16 4.44
CA ALA A 27 -14.48 30.70 5.76
C ALA A 27 -13.34 30.39 6.75
N GLY A 28 -12.08 30.50 6.31
CA GLY A 28 -10.89 30.21 7.12
C GLY A 28 -9.94 31.39 7.17
N LEU A 29 -8.71 31.20 6.67
CA LEU A 29 -7.68 32.23 6.67
C LEU A 29 -8.07 33.50 5.89
N GLY A 30 -8.99 33.40 4.92
CA GLY A 30 -9.45 34.53 4.11
C GLY A 30 -10.32 35.55 4.84
N CYS A 31 -10.87 35.22 6.01
CA CYS A 31 -11.65 36.14 6.86
C CYS A 31 -10.97 36.46 8.20
N ALA A 32 -9.67 36.15 8.35
CA ALA A 32 -8.97 36.28 9.61
C ALA A 32 -8.92 37.73 10.10
N VAL A 33 -9.15 37.93 11.40
CA VAL A 33 -9.10 39.26 12.04
C VAL A 33 -7.68 39.81 11.96
N ALA A 34 -7.52 41.07 11.55
CA ALA A 34 -6.21 41.71 11.45
C ALA A 34 -5.45 41.65 12.78
N GLY A 35 -4.17 41.23 12.73
CA GLY A 35 -3.32 41.03 13.90
C GLY A 35 -3.47 39.68 14.61
N SER A 36 -4.43 38.83 14.20
CA SER A 36 -4.54 37.46 14.71
C SER A 36 -3.41 36.54 14.21
N ALA A 37 -3.21 35.40 14.88
CA ALA A 37 -2.29 34.36 14.40
C ALA A 37 -2.67 33.86 13.00
N ASP A 38 -3.98 33.72 12.75
CA ASP A 38 -4.53 33.30 11.47
C ASP A 38 -4.19 34.31 10.36
N ALA A 39 -4.38 35.62 10.62
CA ALA A 39 -4.03 36.66 9.65
C ALA A 39 -2.52 36.67 9.32
N ARG A 40 -1.66 36.42 10.31
CA ARG A 40 -0.21 36.30 10.08
C ARG A 40 0.15 35.11 9.21
N VAL A 41 -0.51 33.97 9.39
CA VAL A 41 -0.31 32.78 8.55
C VAL A 41 -0.83 33.03 7.13
N ALA A 42 -2.00 33.64 7.00
CA ALA A 42 -2.59 34.03 5.72
C ALA A 42 -1.62 34.92 4.91
N GLU A 43 -1.12 36.01 5.51
CA GLU A 43 -0.19 36.94 4.87
C GLU A 43 1.13 36.27 4.46
N ALA A 44 1.65 35.34 5.27
CA ALA A 44 2.87 34.60 4.94
C ALA A 44 2.66 33.64 3.76
N LEU A 45 1.51 32.93 3.71
CA LEU A 45 1.18 32.02 2.60
C LEU A 45 0.91 32.78 1.30
N THR A 46 0.22 33.93 1.36
CA THR A 46 0.00 34.79 0.19
C THR A 46 1.32 35.27 -0.40
N ARG A 47 2.24 35.78 0.43
CA ARG A 47 3.57 36.19 -0.04
C ARG A 47 4.37 35.04 -0.66
N LEU A 48 4.28 33.84 -0.08
CA LEU A 48 4.93 32.67 -0.67
C LEU A 48 4.35 32.35 -2.05
N ALA A 49 3.03 32.43 -2.22
CA ALA A 49 2.39 32.22 -3.51
C ALA A 49 2.84 33.27 -4.54
N GLU A 50 2.88 34.56 -4.17
CA GLU A 50 3.35 35.64 -5.05
C GLU A 50 4.79 35.41 -5.55
N VAL A 51 5.69 34.98 -4.67
CA VAL A 51 7.09 34.66 -5.05
C VAL A 51 7.16 33.45 -5.99
N VAL A 52 6.29 32.44 -5.79
CA VAL A 52 6.22 31.28 -6.68
C VAL A 52 5.70 31.70 -8.07
N ASP A 53 4.69 32.56 -8.13
CA ASP A 53 4.14 33.08 -9.39
C ASP A 53 5.17 33.95 -10.13
N GLU A 54 5.95 34.77 -9.41
CA GLU A 54 7.07 35.52 -9.98
C GLU A 54 8.13 34.59 -10.61
N LEU A 55 8.53 33.55 -9.89
CA LEU A 55 9.48 32.55 -10.40
C LEU A 55 8.93 31.78 -11.60
N ALA A 56 7.63 31.47 -11.62
CA ALA A 56 6.98 30.80 -12.74
C ALA A 56 6.96 31.68 -14.01
N GLY A 57 7.01 33.01 -13.85
CA GLY A 57 7.11 33.97 -14.95
C GLY A 57 8.53 34.18 -15.51
N CYS A 58 9.57 33.66 -14.86
CA CYS A 58 10.95 33.79 -15.33
C CYS A 58 11.23 32.90 -16.55
N ASP A 59 11.89 33.46 -17.57
CA ASP A 59 12.36 32.70 -18.73
C ASP A 59 13.62 31.90 -18.38
N VAL A 60 13.42 30.64 -17.97
CA VAL A 60 14.50 29.73 -17.57
C VAL A 60 15.48 29.40 -18.71
N SER A 61 15.14 29.67 -19.97
CA SER A 61 16.03 29.42 -21.11
C SER A 61 17.24 30.37 -21.14
N GLN A 62 17.17 31.48 -20.40
CA GLN A 62 18.25 32.48 -20.30
C GLN A 62 19.26 32.16 -19.18
N LEU A 63 18.98 31.16 -18.35
CA LEU A 63 19.91 30.71 -17.32
C LEU A 63 21.09 29.98 -17.96
N SER A 64 22.26 30.10 -17.34
CA SER A 64 23.39 29.23 -17.67
C SER A 64 23.11 27.80 -17.23
N ASP A 65 23.78 26.82 -17.84
CA ASP A 65 23.66 25.40 -17.45
C ASP A 65 23.86 25.18 -15.93
N ALA A 66 24.85 25.86 -15.35
CA ALA A 66 25.11 25.83 -13.91
C ALA A 66 23.96 26.47 -13.11
N GLY A 67 23.42 27.59 -13.59
CA GLY A 67 22.29 28.28 -12.98
C GLY A 67 21.01 27.45 -12.99
N VAL A 68 20.73 26.71 -14.06
CA VAL A 68 19.57 25.79 -14.14
C VAL A 68 19.69 24.71 -13.07
N VAL A 69 20.87 24.09 -12.93
CA VAL A 69 21.10 23.04 -11.93
C VAL A 69 20.99 23.58 -10.51
N GLU A 70 21.62 24.72 -10.22
CA GLU A 70 21.57 25.34 -8.89
C GLU A 70 20.14 25.78 -8.52
N ALA A 71 19.44 26.45 -9.44
CA ALA A 71 18.05 26.87 -9.25
C ALA A 71 17.14 25.67 -8.98
N ALA A 72 17.27 24.59 -9.76
CA ALA A 72 16.51 23.37 -9.56
C ALA A 72 16.79 22.74 -8.18
N GLN A 73 18.05 22.68 -7.74
CA GLN A 73 18.42 22.17 -6.42
C GLN A 73 17.85 23.00 -5.28
N VAL A 74 17.89 24.33 -5.40
CA VAL A 74 17.35 25.26 -4.40
C VAL A 74 15.83 25.19 -4.36
N ALA A 75 15.15 25.19 -5.51
CA ALA A 75 13.70 25.06 -5.61
C ALA A 75 13.20 23.76 -4.96
N GLU A 76 13.87 22.64 -5.24
CA GLU A 76 13.59 21.33 -4.62
C GLU A 76 13.79 21.36 -3.09
N ARG A 77 14.86 22.00 -2.60
CA ARG A 77 15.08 22.17 -1.15
C ARG A 77 13.99 23.03 -0.52
N LEU A 78 13.59 24.11 -1.17
CA LEU A 78 12.51 24.99 -0.69
C LEU A 78 11.18 24.25 -0.65
N ALA A 79 10.82 23.48 -1.68
CA ALA A 79 9.61 22.67 -1.69
C ALA A 79 9.56 21.69 -0.51
N ARG A 80 10.66 20.97 -0.25
CA ARG A 80 10.77 20.07 0.91
C ARG A 80 10.67 20.81 2.24
N ARG A 81 11.35 21.95 2.35
CA ARG A 81 11.32 22.80 3.55
C ARG A 81 9.94 23.36 3.81
N THR A 82 9.19 23.80 2.80
CA THR A 82 7.78 24.20 2.93
C THR A 82 6.95 23.05 3.48
N ALA A 83 7.12 21.86 2.90
CA ALA A 83 6.41 20.67 3.34
C ALA A 83 6.72 20.33 4.82
N ALA A 84 7.98 20.39 5.23
CA ALA A 84 8.42 20.06 6.60
C ALA A 84 8.09 21.15 7.64
N ALA A 85 8.40 22.40 7.33
CA ALA A 85 8.31 23.52 8.26
C ALA A 85 6.91 24.15 8.31
N VAL A 86 6.07 23.91 7.31
CA VAL A 86 4.70 24.45 7.25
C VAL A 86 3.68 23.31 7.33
N THR A 87 3.59 22.49 6.29
CA THR A 87 2.51 21.49 6.16
C THR A 87 2.53 20.45 7.27
N ASP A 88 3.70 19.85 7.56
CA ASP A 88 3.80 18.80 8.57
C ASP A 88 3.47 19.32 9.97
N ARG A 89 3.85 20.57 10.29
CA ARG A 89 3.50 21.20 11.57
C ARG A 89 2.00 21.44 11.70
N LEU A 90 1.34 21.85 10.61
CA LEU A 90 -0.13 21.99 10.57
C LEU A 90 -0.82 20.63 10.71
N VAL A 91 -0.26 19.56 10.14
CA VAL A 91 -0.78 18.20 10.29
C VAL A 91 -0.61 17.70 11.72
N VAL A 92 0.53 17.96 12.37
CA VAL A 92 0.75 17.67 13.79
C VAL A 92 -0.29 18.40 14.64
N GLU A 93 -0.48 19.71 14.42
CA GLU A 93 -1.46 20.49 15.16
C GLU A 93 -2.91 20.01 14.93
N ALA A 94 -3.25 19.64 13.70
CA ALA A 94 -4.54 19.04 13.38
C ALA A 94 -4.74 17.69 14.08
N SER A 95 -3.68 16.88 14.16
CA SER A 95 -3.69 15.61 14.89
C SER A 95 -3.90 15.82 16.40
N ASP A 96 -3.12 16.71 17.02
CA ASP A 96 -3.19 17.03 18.46
C ASP A 96 -4.60 17.55 18.85
N ARG A 97 -5.23 18.32 17.95
CA ARG A 97 -6.61 18.84 18.12
C ARG A 97 -7.70 17.85 17.69
N THR A 98 -7.34 16.66 17.23
CA THR A 98 -8.28 15.63 16.74
C THR A 98 -9.10 16.05 15.50
N LEU A 99 -8.67 17.09 14.77
CA LEU A 99 -9.41 17.69 13.66
C LEU A 99 -9.78 16.68 12.56
N PRO A 100 -8.93 15.71 12.16
CA PRO A 100 -9.32 14.70 11.19
C PRO A 100 -10.64 14.01 11.55
N ARG A 101 -10.80 13.58 12.82
CA ARG A 101 -12.03 12.93 13.28
C ARG A 101 -13.19 13.90 13.38
N ALA A 102 -12.96 15.11 13.88
CA ALA A 102 -13.99 16.14 13.97
C ALA A 102 -14.56 16.53 12.59
N LEU A 103 -13.75 16.42 11.54
CA LEU A 103 -14.14 16.67 10.15
C LEU A 103 -14.66 15.41 9.41
N GLY A 104 -14.82 14.28 10.11
CA GLY A 104 -15.38 13.05 9.54
C GLY A 104 -14.39 12.12 8.85
N TYR A 105 -13.08 12.39 8.89
CA TYR A 105 -12.06 11.48 8.38
C TYR A 105 -11.76 10.38 9.40
N ARG A 106 -11.44 9.18 8.90
CA ARG A 106 -11.18 8.02 9.77
C ARG A 106 -9.92 8.20 10.62
N ASP A 107 -8.85 8.71 10.02
CA ASP A 107 -7.56 8.96 10.67
C ASP A 107 -6.78 10.07 9.94
N VAL A 108 -5.56 10.38 10.42
CA VAL A 108 -4.70 11.41 9.82
C VAL A 108 -4.32 11.07 8.38
N ARG A 109 -4.15 9.78 8.02
CA ARG A 109 -3.80 9.36 6.66
C ARG A 109 -4.96 9.63 5.71
N ASP A 110 -6.18 9.37 6.15
CA ASP A 110 -7.41 9.66 5.42
C ASP A 110 -7.58 11.16 5.18
N PHE A 111 -7.26 12.00 6.17
CA PHE A 111 -7.20 13.46 6.04
C PHE A 111 -6.11 13.92 5.06
N LEU A 112 -4.89 13.37 5.16
CA LEU A 112 -3.78 13.66 4.23
C LEU A 112 -4.17 13.33 2.78
N ALA A 113 -4.84 12.19 2.56
CA ALA A 113 -5.27 11.75 1.24
C ALA A 113 -6.34 12.66 0.65
N HIS A 114 -7.45 12.84 1.37
CA HIS A 114 -8.67 13.43 0.80
C HIS A 114 -8.72 14.95 0.96
N ARG A 115 -8.22 15.51 2.07
CA ARG A 115 -8.25 16.96 2.31
C ARG A 115 -7.03 17.66 1.75
N LEU A 116 -5.85 17.06 1.90
CA LEU A 116 -4.57 17.68 1.49
C LEU A 116 -4.03 17.16 0.15
N GLY A 117 -4.65 16.15 -0.45
CA GLY A 117 -4.24 15.63 -1.76
C GLY A 117 -2.85 14.96 -1.76
N VAL A 118 -2.39 14.45 -0.62
CA VAL A 118 -1.06 13.81 -0.52
C VAL A 118 -1.07 12.46 -1.24
N GLY A 119 -0.19 12.28 -2.22
CA GLY A 119 -0.15 11.07 -3.05
C GLY A 119 0.26 9.78 -2.32
N ASP A 120 1.09 9.86 -1.28
CA ASP A 120 1.44 8.72 -0.41
C ASP A 120 1.18 9.11 1.06
N PRO A 121 -0.09 9.05 1.52
CA PRO A 121 -0.48 9.46 2.86
C PRO A 121 0.18 8.62 3.96
N ALA A 122 0.41 7.33 3.69
CA ALA A 122 1.01 6.41 4.65
C ALA A 122 2.49 6.75 4.88
N ALA A 123 3.26 6.92 3.80
CA ALA A 123 4.65 7.37 3.88
C ALA A 123 4.77 8.73 4.56
N ARG A 124 3.90 9.68 4.17
CA ARG A 124 3.94 11.02 4.72
C ARG A 124 3.64 11.01 6.21
N HIS A 125 2.60 10.29 6.63
CA HIS A 125 2.27 10.13 8.04
C HIS A 125 3.41 9.48 8.84
N GLN A 126 4.08 8.46 8.29
CA GLN A 126 5.22 7.81 8.95
C GLN A 126 6.36 8.80 9.18
N LEU A 127 6.67 9.65 8.18
CA LEU A 127 7.69 10.68 8.31
C LEU A 127 7.31 11.72 9.36
N ILE A 128 6.08 12.26 9.30
CA ILE A 128 5.56 13.23 10.28
C ILE A 128 5.60 12.65 11.69
N SER A 129 5.19 11.39 11.87
CA SER A 129 5.22 10.72 13.18
C SER A 129 6.63 10.57 13.74
N ALA A 130 7.65 10.55 12.88
CA ALA A 130 9.04 10.42 13.30
C ALA A 130 9.71 11.79 13.54
N THR A 131 9.36 12.80 12.76
CA THR A 131 10.03 14.11 12.75
C THR A 131 9.24 15.25 13.39
N GLY A 132 7.95 15.04 13.67
CA GLY A 132 7.07 16.02 14.30
C GLY A 132 7.21 16.09 15.82
N SER A 133 6.95 17.28 16.37
CA SER A 133 6.84 17.53 17.82
C SER A 133 5.37 17.56 18.24
N PHE A 134 4.90 16.43 18.76
CA PHE A 134 3.51 16.24 19.21
C PHE A 134 3.31 16.75 20.64
N THR A 135 2.06 17.02 21.00
CA THR A 135 1.69 17.41 22.37
C THR A 135 1.42 16.17 23.22
N SER A 136 2.10 16.06 24.35
CA SER A 136 1.91 14.97 25.31
C SER A 136 0.56 15.06 26.02
N ILE A 137 0.18 14.00 26.75
CA ILE A 137 -1.06 13.97 27.54
C ILE A 137 -1.07 15.06 28.63
N VAL A 138 0.10 15.52 29.08
CA VAL A 138 0.24 16.62 30.06
C VAL A 138 0.29 18.01 29.42
N GLY A 139 0.18 18.11 28.08
CA GLY A 139 0.12 19.38 27.36
C GLY A 139 1.47 19.96 26.93
N GLU A 140 2.56 19.23 27.11
CA GLU A 140 3.91 19.68 26.75
C GLU A 140 4.30 19.20 25.35
N LYS A 141 5.05 20.01 24.59
CA LYS A 141 5.56 19.61 23.28
C LYS A 141 6.75 18.66 23.45
N GLU A 142 6.61 17.46 22.91
CA GLU A 142 7.66 16.43 22.94
C GLU A 142 8.72 16.67 21.87
N GLN A 143 9.93 16.17 22.14
CA GLN A 143 10.96 16.12 21.11
C GLN A 143 10.56 15.12 20.02
N PRO A 144 10.93 15.37 18.75
CA PRO A 144 10.73 14.39 17.70
C PRO A 144 11.39 13.05 18.04
N ARG A 145 10.77 11.95 17.65
CA ARG A 145 11.34 10.60 17.84
C ARG A 145 12.70 10.43 17.15
N CYS A 146 12.89 11.11 16.01
CA CYS A 146 14.14 11.13 15.25
C CYS A 146 14.61 12.59 15.11
N PRO A 147 15.30 13.16 16.12
CA PRO A 147 15.60 14.59 16.18
C PRO A 147 16.61 15.04 15.10
N THR A 148 17.64 14.27 14.78
CA THR A 148 18.60 14.64 13.73
C THR A 148 17.95 14.57 12.34
N LEU A 149 17.13 13.55 12.09
CA LEU A 149 16.33 13.42 10.88
C LEU A 149 15.33 14.57 10.77
N ALA A 150 14.69 14.97 11.87
CA ALA A 150 13.78 16.12 11.91
C ALA A 150 14.49 17.42 11.54
N GLN A 151 15.71 17.63 12.01
CA GLN A 151 16.53 18.79 11.65
C GLN A 151 16.84 18.81 10.14
N TYR A 152 17.35 17.71 9.59
CA TYR A 152 17.64 17.63 8.14
C TYR A 152 16.39 17.76 7.28
N TRP A 153 15.27 17.18 7.72
CA TRP A 153 13.97 17.30 7.06
C TRP A 153 13.46 18.75 7.07
N GLY A 154 13.48 19.40 8.23
CA GLY A 154 13.09 20.80 8.39
C GLY A 154 13.93 21.79 7.59
N GLN A 155 15.18 21.44 7.27
CA GLN A 155 16.05 22.24 6.40
C GLN A 155 15.90 21.90 4.90
N GLY A 156 15.09 20.91 4.54
CA GLY A 156 14.92 20.42 3.16
C GLY A 156 16.13 19.68 2.61
N LEU A 157 17.04 19.22 3.48
CA LEU A 157 18.31 18.56 3.11
C LEU A 157 18.15 17.09 2.71
N ILE A 158 17.09 16.44 3.19
CA ILE A 158 16.81 15.04 2.89
C ILE A 158 15.51 14.90 2.09
N ALA A 159 15.55 14.13 1.01
CA ALA A 159 14.37 13.82 0.21
C ALA A 159 13.46 12.78 0.91
N PRO A 160 12.13 12.79 0.69
CA PRO A 160 11.20 11.87 1.36
C PRO A 160 11.55 10.39 1.20
N ALA A 161 12.02 9.96 0.02
CA ALA A 161 12.42 8.58 -0.22
C ALA A 161 13.65 8.17 0.61
N ARG A 162 14.60 9.08 0.81
CA ARG A 162 15.80 8.83 1.63
C ARG A 162 15.45 8.83 3.11
N ALA A 163 14.59 9.74 3.56
CA ALA A 163 14.08 9.75 4.94
C ALA A 163 13.33 8.46 5.28
N ARG A 164 12.53 7.92 4.34
CA ARG A 164 11.89 6.61 4.50
C ARG A 164 12.89 5.47 4.66
N ALA A 165 13.92 5.41 3.81
CA ALA A 165 14.96 4.39 3.91
C ALA A 165 15.69 4.46 5.27
N VAL A 166 15.94 5.67 5.77
CA VAL A 166 16.48 5.86 7.14
C VAL A 166 15.52 5.29 8.18
N LEU A 167 14.24 5.65 8.14
CA LEU A 167 13.25 5.14 9.10
C LEU A 167 13.07 3.62 9.04
N GLU A 168 13.19 3.02 7.86
CA GLU A 168 13.15 1.58 7.67
C GLU A 168 14.31 0.90 8.39
N VAL A 169 15.53 1.42 8.22
CA VAL A 169 16.72 0.90 8.93
C VAL A 169 16.58 1.08 10.44
N LEU A 170 16.13 2.25 10.91
CA LEU A 170 15.95 2.49 12.34
C LEU A 170 14.87 1.58 12.95
N GLY A 171 13.83 1.24 12.19
CA GLY A 171 12.81 0.27 12.61
C GLY A 171 13.34 -1.18 12.74
N GLN A 172 14.53 -1.47 12.21
CA GLN A 172 15.19 -2.77 12.32
C GLN A 172 16.14 -2.88 13.52
N ILE A 173 16.38 -1.80 14.26
CA ILE A 173 17.21 -1.85 15.47
C ILE A 173 16.51 -2.73 16.52
N PRO A 174 17.19 -3.75 17.09
CA PRO A 174 16.62 -4.59 18.14
C PRO A 174 16.22 -3.77 19.38
N HIS A 175 15.12 -4.15 20.03
CA HIS A 175 14.59 -3.39 21.15
C HIS A 175 15.51 -3.36 22.40
N GLN A 176 16.45 -4.30 22.51
CA GLN A 176 17.41 -4.36 23.62
C GLN A 176 18.55 -3.33 23.48
N ILE A 177 18.71 -2.70 22.31
CA ILE A 177 19.74 -1.68 22.10
C ILE A 177 19.41 -0.43 22.95
N PRO A 178 20.36 0.08 23.77
CA PRO A 178 20.13 1.25 24.60
C PRO A 178 19.73 2.50 23.80
N ALA A 179 18.90 3.35 24.40
CA ALA A 179 18.36 4.55 23.74
C ALA A 179 19.46 5.50 23.22
N GLU A 180 20.58 5.63 23.92
CA GLU A 180 21.72 6.45 23.48
C GLU A 180 22.37 5.91 22.21
N VAL A 181 22.49 4.58 22.09
CA VAL A 181 23.02 3.93 20.89
C VAL A 181 22.02 4.04 19.73
N CYS A 182 20.72 3.94 20.01
CA CYS A 182 19.66 4.22 19.03
C CYS A 182 19.72 5.67 18.53
N ALA A 183 19.98 6.64 19.41
CA ALA A 183 20.14 8.05 19.03
C ALA A 183 21.40 8.27 18.17
N ALA A 184 22.52 7.63 18.50
CA ALA A 184 23.73 7.67 17.68
C ALA A 184 23.51 7.04 16.29
N ALA A 185 22.81 5.92 16.24
CA ALA A 185 22.39 5.26 14.99
C ALA A 185 21.48 6.16 14.16
N GLU A 186 20.51 6.83 14.79
CA GLU A 186 19.63 7.81 14.14
C GLU A 186 20.42 8.97 13.53
N ALA A 187 21.33 9.58 14.29
CA ALA A 187 22.15 10.68 13.80
C ALA A 187 23.03 10.26 12.61
N GLN A 188 23.67 9.09 12.69
CA GLN A 188 24.51 8.56 11.61
C GLN A 188 23.69 8.25 10.35
N MET A 189 22.57 7.54 10.48
CA MET A 189 21.72 7.20 9.34
C MET A 189 21.07 8.44 8.72
N ALA A 190 20.65 9.41 9.53
CA ALA A 190 20.13 10.68 9.05
C ALA A 190 21.17 11.47 8.25
N GLY A 191 22.43 11.47 8.70
CA GLY A 191 23.57 12.03 7.96
C GLY A 191 23.79 11.34 6.60
N TYR A 192 23.71 10.00 6.57
CA TYR A 192 23.74 9.24 5.32
C TYR A 192 22.55 9.56 4.41
N GLY A 193 21.39 9.84 4.98
CA GLY A 193 20.19 10.26 4.25
C GLY A 193 20.39 11.53 3.39
N VAL A 194 21.33 12.40 3.75
CA VAL A 194 21.65 13.60 2.95
C VAL A 194 22.53 13.26 1.74
N GLN A 195 23.38 12.24 1.86
CA GLN A 195 24.47 11.97 0.90
C GLN A 195 24.16 10.83 -0.07
N PHE A 196 23.46 9.79 0.39
CA PHE A 196 23.31 8.53 -0.33
C PHE A 196 21.91 8.31 -0.88
N THR A 197 21.80 7.45 -1.89
CA THR A 197 20.50 7.01 -2.44
C THR A 197 19.77 6.08 -1.46
N PRO A 198 18.45 5.89 -1.60
CA PRO A 198 17.70 4.96 -0.74
C PRO A 198 18.30 3.55 -0.67
N LYS A 199 18.75 3.00 -1.81
CA LYS A 199 19.35 1.66 -1.87
C LYS A 199 20.68 1.58 -1.11
N GLU A 200 21.52 2.61 -1.22
CA GLU A 200 22.78 2.70 -0.49
C GLU A 200 22.53 2.88 1.02
N ILE A 201 21.52 3.64 1.41
CA ILE A 201 21.10 3.79 2.82
C ILE A 201 20.71 2.43 3.41
N THR A 202 19.91 1.62 2.71
CA THR A 202 19.58 0.27 3.17
C THR A 202 20.83 -0.60 3.31
N THR A 203 21.78 -0.51 2.37
CA THR A 203 23.06 -1.25 2.42
C THR A 203 23.92 -0.82 3.61
N LEU A 204 24.00 0.48 3.88
CA LEU A 204 24.68 1.03 5.06
C LEU A 204 23.98 0.60 6.36
N GLY A 205 22.65 0.51 6.34
CA GLY A 205 21.84 -0.01 7.43
C GLY A 205 22.18 -1.46 7.78
N THR A 206 22.39 -2.33 6.79
CA THR A 206 22.84 -3.70 7.04
C THR A 206 24.19 -3.73 7.78
N ARG A 207 25.12 -2.85 7.43
CA ARG A 207 26.42 -2.74 8.12
C ARG A 207 26.28 -2.20 9.53
N LEU A 208 25.41 -1.19 9.73
CA LEU A 208 25.07 -0.69 11.05
C LEU A 208 24.50 -1.82 11.92
N MET A 209 23.58 -2.63 11.41
CA MET A 209 23.01 -3.75 12.16
C MET A 209 24.07 -4.79 12.53
N ALA A 210 24.98 -5.12 11.61
CA ALA A 210 26.10 -6.02 11.90
C ALA A 210 27.06 -5.47 12.97
N HIS A 211 27.14 -4.15 13.15
CA HIS A 211 27.91 -3.56 14.25
C HIS A 211 27.14 -3.50 15.58
N LEU A 212 25.82 -3.34 15.52
CA LEU A 212 24.96 -3.32 16.72
C LEU A 212 24.72 -4.71 17.30
N ASP A 213 24.69 -5.74 16.45
CA ASP A 213 24.46 -7.13 16.82
C ASP A 213 25.41 -8.07 16.06
N PRO A 214 26.74 -8.01 16.33
CA PRO A 214 27.74 -8.77 15.58
C PRO A 214 27.57 -10.29 15.70
N ASP A 215 27.07 -10.76 16.85
CA ASP A 215 26.86 -12.17 17.14
C ASP A 215 25.42 -12.64 16.84
N GLY A 216 24.52 -11.73 16.44
CA GLY A 216 23.10 -12.03 16.20
C GLY A 216 22.31 -12.42 17.45
N THR A 217 22.84 -12.10 18.64
CA THR A 217 22.27 -12.47 19.95
C THR A 217 21.36 -11.41 20.53
N VAL A 218 21.51 -10.15 20.10
CA VAL A 218 20.68 -9.03 20.59
C VAL A 218 19.27 -9.12 19.99
N THR A 219 19.15 -9.60 18.75
CA THR A 219 17.87 -9.86 18.11
C THR A 219 17.22 -11.12 18.68
N ASP A 220 16.25 -10.95 19.57
CA ASP A 220 15.61 -12.06 20.29
C ASP A 220 14.22 -12.44 19.74
N ASP A 221 13.56 -13.38 20.43
CA ASP A 221 12.20 -13.81 20.10
C ASP A 221 11.15 -12.71 20.26
N THR A 222 11.39 -11.71 21.11
CA THR A 222 10.49 -10.56 21.28
C THR A 222 10.48 -9.70 20.01
N ASP A 223 11.65 -9.43 19.43
CA ASP A 223 11.77 -8.71 18.16
C ASP A 223 11.09 -9.47 17.02
N ARG A 224 11.34 -10.78 16.90
CA ARG A 224 10.71 -11.64 15.88
C ARG A 224 9.20 -11.66 16.04
N ARG A 225 8.69 -11.78 17.28
CA ARG A 225 7.26 -11.73 17.58
C ARG A 225 6.64 -10.40 17.17
N ARG A 226 7.30 -9.27 17.42
CA ARG A 226 6.79 -7.95 17.01
C ARG A 226 6.75 -7.77 15.49
N ARG A 227 7.72 -8.35 14.77
CA ARG A 227 7.85 -8.18 13.32
C ARG A 227 6.96 -9.10 12.50
N ARG A 228 6.69 -10.32 12.99
CA ARG A 228 5.93 -11.32 12.24
C ARG A 228 4.54 -10.81 11.88
N ARG A 229 4.21 -10.84 10.59
CA ARG A 229 2.94 -10.32 10.06
C ARG A 229 2.65 -10.90 8.69
N LEU A 230 1.38 -11.01 8.34
CA LEU A 230 0.94 -11.47 7.04
C LEU A 230 -0.36 -10.75 6.68
N TRP A 231 -0.38 -10.15 5.50
CA TRP A 231 -1.53 -9.44 4.97
C TRP A 231 -1.83 -9.90 3.55
N VAL A 232 -3.10 -10.17 3.30
CA VAL A 232 -3.67 -10.30 1.96
C VAL A 232 -4.24 -8.94 1.60
N ASN A 233 -3.64 -8.26 0.63
CA ASN A 233 -4.12 -6.94 0.18
C ASN A 233 -5.40 -7.08 -0.65
N ARG A 234 -6.11 -5.96 -0.85
CA ARG A 234 -7.31 -5.92 -1.70
C ARG A 234 -6.97 -6.32 -3.14
N GLN A 235 -7.93 -6.98 -3.81
CA GLN A 235 -7.83 -7.28 -5.24
C GLN A 235 -7.64 -6.00 -6.07
N GLY A 236 -6.73 -6.08 -7.04
CA GLY A 236 -6.55 -5.11 -8.11
C GLY A 236 -7.64 -5.21 -9.18
N ALA A 237 -7.55 -4.35 -10.20
CA ALA A 237 -8.46 -4.38 -11.35
C ALA A 237 -8.34 -5.67 -12.18
N ASP A 238 -7.20 -6.33 -12.09
CA ASP A 238 -6.89 -7.63 -12.67
C ASP A 238 -7.37 -8.82 -11.80
N LEU A 239 -8.10 -8.54 -10.71
CA LEU A 239 -8.56 -9.50 -9.71
C LEU A 239 -7.44 -10.21 -8.93
N MET A 240 -6.18 -9.82 -9.15
CA MET A 240 -5.03 -10.35 -8.41
C MET A 240 -4.90 -9.63 -7.06
N SER A 241 -4.40 -10.34 -6.04
CA SER A 241 -4.11 -9.74 -4.73
C SER A 241 -2.64 -9.89 -4.37
N ARG A 242 -2.04 -8.83 -3.83
CA ARG A 242 -0.68 -8.90 -3.29
C ARG A 242 -0.71 -9.55 -1.91
N LEU A 243 0.09 -10.59 -1.68
CA LEU A 243 0.41 -11.10 -0.35
C LEU A 243 1.67 -10.40 0.17
N THR A 244 1.67 -9.92 1.40
CA THR A 244 2.85 -9.29 2.03
C THR A 244 3.05 -9.89 3.41
N ALA A 245 4.26 -10.36 3.72
CA ALA A 245 4.53 -11.02 4.98
C ALA A 245 5.99 -10.87 5.43
N ASP A 246 6.17 -10.82 6.74
CA ASP A 246 7.45 -11.05 7.41
C ASP A 246 7.29 -12.34 8.23
N LEU A 247 8.02 -13.38 7.85
CA LEU A 247 7.90 -14.70 8.45
C LEU A 247 8.91 -14.85 9.59
N ASP A 248 8.49 -15.49 10.68
CA ASP A 248 9.45 -15.99 11.66
C ASP A 248 10.27 -17.16 11.06
N PRO A 249 11.45 -17.49 11.62
CA PRO A 249 12.32 -18.52 11.05
C PRO A 249 11.65 -19.89 10.91
N ALA A 250 10.80 -20.27 11.88
CA ALA A 250 10.09 -21.55 11.85
C ALA A 250 9.08 -21.62 10.71
N THR A 251 8.33 -20.54 10.47
CA THR A 251 7.36 -20.44 9.37
C THR A 251 8.07 -20.38 8.03
N ARG A 252 9.20 -19.65 7.93
CA ARG A 252 10.05 -19.61 6.73
C ARG A 252 10.55 -21.01 6.35
N ALA A 253 11.08 -21.76 7.32
CA ALA A 253 11.58 -23.12 7.11
C ALA A 253 10.48 -24.09 6.66
N ARG A 254 9.27 -23.99 7.24
CA ARG A 254 8.12 -24.79 6.76
C ARG A 254 7.73 -24.43 5.33
N LEU A 255 7.73 -23.14 5.00
CA LEU A 255 7.42 -22.67 3.65
C LEU A 255 8.48 -23.15 2.65
N ASP A 256 9.77 -23.18 3.02
CA ASP A 256 10.84 -23.74 2.18
C ASP A 256 10.56 -25.19 1.81
N VAL A 257 10.26 -26.04 2.80
CA VAL A 257 9.96 -27.46 2.54
C VAL A 257 8.77 -27.62 1.58
N VAL A 258 7.72 -26.81 1.74
CA VAL A 258 6.58 -26.84 0.82
C VAL A 258 6.98 -26.40 -0.58
N LEU A 259 7.68 -25.28 -0.73
CA LEU A 259 8.06 -24.75 -2.05
C LEU A 259 9.06 -25.67 -2.76
N ASP A 260 10.04 -26.21 -2.04
CA ASP A 260 11.02 -27.15 -2.60
C ASP A 260 10.32 -28.40 -3.16
N ALA A 261 9.32 -28.92 -2.44
CA ALA A 261 8.56 -30.05 -2.94
C ALA A 261 7.59 -29.63 -4.07
N TRP A 262 6.74 -28.63 -3.84
CA TRP A 262 5.55 -28.40 -4.66
C TRP A 262 5.72 -27.36 -5.77
N ALA A 263 6.81 -26.58 -5.74
CA ALA A 263 7.17 -25.61 -6.78
C ALA A 263 8.37 -26.07 -7.65
N THR A 264 8.75 -27.34 -7.55
CA THR A 264 9.70 -27.99 -8.48
C THR A 264 9.14 -27.99 -9.91
N PRO A 265 9.96 -27.88 -10.97
CA PRO A 265 9.46 -27.92 -12.35
C PRO A 265 8.58 -29.14 -12.61
N GLY A 266 7.46 -28.94 -13.29
CA GLY A 266 6.49 -29.97 -13.63
C GLY A 266 5.44 -30.27 -12.56
N MET A 267 5.59 -29.80 -11.31
CA MET A 267 4.64 -30.02 -10.22
C MET A 267 3.51 -28.98 -10.22
N ASN A 268 2.29 -29.40 -9.87
CA ASN A 268 1.13 -28.53 -9.65
C ASN A 268 0.92 -27.49 -10.77
N ASN A 269 1.03 -27.90 -12.03
CA ASN A 269 0.81 -27.02 -13.17
C ASN A 269 -0.68 -27.03 -13.57
N PRO A 270 -1.41 -25.92 -13.38
CA PRO A 270 -2.82 -25.85 -13.77
C PRO A 270 -3.04 -25.91 -15.29
N ASP A 271 -2.00 -25.61 -16.10
CA ASP A 271 -2.06 -25.60 -17.56
C ASP A 271 -1.62 -26.95 -18.19
N ASP A 272 -1.28 -27.95 -17.37
CA ASP A 272 -0.89 -29.28 -17.82
C ASP A 272 -1.71 -30.34 -17.08
N ASP A 273 -2.71 -30.90 -17.75
CA ASP A 273 -3.61 -31.94 -17.22
C ASP A 273 -2.87 -33.21 -16.73
N THR A 274 -1.64 -33.42 -17.19
CA THR A 274 -0.79 -34.56 -16.80
C THR A 274 0.25 -34.20 -15.76
N SER A 275 0.24 -32.96 -15.25
CA SER A 275 1.11 -32.53 -14.18
C SER A 275 0.77 -33.25 -12.88
N PRO A 276 1.76 -33.86 -12.20
CA PRO A 276 1.54 -34.44 -10.89
C PRO A 276 1.18 -33.37 -9.85
N ALA A 277 0.18 -33.68 -9.04
CA ALA A 277 -0.26 -32.88 -7.89
C ALA A 277 -0.20 -33.73 -6.61
N GLY A 278 0.07 -33.10 -5.46
CA GLY A 278 0.18 -33.80 -4.17
C GLY A 278 1.63 -34.15 -3.77
N PRO A 279 1.85 -35.15 -2.89
CA PRO A 279 3.17 -35.47 -2.37
C PRO A 279 4.13 -35.91 -3.47
N VAL A 280 5.23 -35.17 -3.68
CA VAL A 280 6.25 -35.47 -4.71
C VAL A 280 6.77 -36.91 -4.61
N GLY A 281 6.87 -37.45 -3.39
CA GLY A 281 7.36 -38.81 -3.15
C GLY A 281 6.41 -39.93 -3.61
N GLU A 282 5.16 -39.60 -3.96
CA GLU A 282 4.16 -40.54 -4.49
C GLU A 282 4.01 -40.42 -6.01
N ALA A 283 4.63 -39.41 -6.63
CA ALA A 283 4.59 -39.20 -8.07
C ALA A 283 5.65 -40.06 -8.78
N ASP A 284 5.27 -40.66 -9.91
CA ASP A 284 6.21 -41.37 -10.78
C ASP A 284 7.29 -40.41 -11.29
N ALA A 285 8.56 -40.74 -11.04
CA ALA A 285 9.71 -39.92 -11.40
C ALA A 285 9.76 -39.63 -12.91
N GLU A 286 9.29 -40.55 -13.76
CA GLU A 286 9.24 -40.34 -15.20
C GLU A 286 8.17 -39.32 -15.59
N VAL A 287 6.99 -39.37 -14.95
CA VAL A 287 5.91 -38.40 -15.14
C VAL A 287 6.35 -37.00 -14.71
N VAL A 288 7.03 -36.90 -13.56
CA VAL A 288 7.58 -35.62 -13.09
C VAL A 288 8.61 -35.07 -14.08
N ALA A 289 9.51 -35.90 -14.59
CA ALA A 289 10.52 -35.47 -15.56
C ALA A 289 9.90 -34.99 -16.89
N GLN A 290 8.88 -35.68 -17.40
CA GLN A 290 8.17 -35.28 -18.60
C GLN A 290 7.37 -33.98 -18.42
N ALA A 291 6.71 -33.82 -17.27
CA ALA A 291 6.04 -32.57 -16.91
C ALA A 291 7.05 -31.42 -16.78
N ALA A 292 8.19 -31.65 -16.12
CA ALA A 292 9.26 -30.68 -15.97
C ALA A 292 9.83 -30.20 -17.31
N ALA A 293 9.98 -31.09 -18.29
CA ALA A 293 10.49 -30.75 -19.61
C ALA A 293 9.56 -29.80 -20.41
N ARG A 294 8.26 -29.80 -20.09
CA ARG A 294 7.25 -28.95 -20.74
C ARG A 294 6.89 -27.71 -19.92
N ASP A 295 7.38 -27.60 -18.69
CA ASP A 295 7.07 -26.51 -17.78
C ASP A 295 7.80 -25.22 -18.18
N GLN A 296 7.05 -24.23 -18.63
CA GLN A 296 7.55 -22.92 -19.04
C GLN A 296 7.37 -21.84 -17.96
N ARG A 297 6.86 -22.19 -16.78
CA ARG A 297 6.58 -21.23 -15.71
C ARG A 297 7.86 -20.76 -15.04
N SER A 298 7.92 -19.47 -14.73
CA SER A 298 8.95 -18.90 -13.86
C SER A 298 8.89 -19.50 -12.45
N GLN A 299 9.99 -19.40 -11.68
CA GLN A 299 9.99 -19.85 -10.28
C GLN A 299 8.91 -19.15 -9.44
N ALA A 300 8.62 -17.87 -9.72
CA ALA A 300 7.58 -17.13 -9.01
C ALA A 300 6.18 -17.68 -9.29
N GLN A 301 5.88 -18.06 -10.54
CA GLN A 301 4.62 -18.72 -10.93
C GLN A 301 4.51 -20.11 -10.28
N ARG A 302 5.57 -20.92 -10.32
CA ARG A 302 5.60 -22.22 -9.64
C ARG A 302 5.37 -22.10 -8.13
N ASN A 303 5.95 -21.09 -7.48
CA ASN A 303 5.71 -20.82 -6.06
C ASN A 303 4.25 -20.46 -5.79
N HIS A 304 3.62 -19.66 -6.68
CA HIS A 304 2.20 -19.33 -6.57
C HIS A 304 1.33 -20.58 -6.67
N ASP A 305 1.57 -21.43 -7.67
CA ASP A 305 0.75 -22.61 -7.90
C ASP A 305 0.93 -23.66 -6.79
N ALA A 306 2.13 -23.79 -6.23
CA ALA A 306 2.39 -24.58 -5.03
C ALA A 306 1.58 -24.11 -3.81
N VAL A 307 1.51 -22.79 -3.59
CA VAL A 307 0.68 -22.21 -2.52
C VAL A 307 -0.81 -22.42 -2.80
N SER A 308 -1.25 -22.26 -4.05
CA SER A 308 -2.64 -22.53 -4.47
C SER A 308 -3.04 -23.99 -4.22
N ALA A 309 -2.17 -24.93 -4.58
CA ALA A 309 -2.36 -26.35 -4.33
C ALA A 309 -2.40 -26.65 -2.82
N LEU A 310 -1.49 -26.08 -2.03
CA LEU A 310 -1.47 -26.23 -0.57
C LEU A 310 -2.81 -25.76 0.05
N LEU A 311 -3.28 -24.58 -0.35
CA LEU A 311 -4.53 -24.03 0.16
C LEU A 311 -5.73 -24.90 -0.22
N SER A 312 -5.76 -25.40 -1.46
CA SER A 312 -6.81 -26.32 -1.93
C SER A 312 -6.81 -27.61 -1.11
N GLN A 313 -5.64 -28.23 -0.89
CA GLN A 313 -5.52 -29.44 -0.08
C GLN A 313 -5.96 -29.22 1.37
N VAL A 314 -5.60 -28.09 1.98
CA VAL A 314 -6.00 -27.75 3.35
C VAL A 314 -7.52 -27.58 3.48
N VAL A 315 -8.17 -26.99 2.47
CA VAL A 315 -9.63 -26.85 2.44
C VAL A 315 -10.31 -28.21 2.23
N ASP A 316 -9.86 -28.99 1.24
CA ASP A 316 -10.45 -30.29 0.90
C ASP A 316 -10.24 -31.34 2.00
N ALA A 317 -9.10 -31.33 2.68
CA ALA A 317 -8.83 -32.24 3.79
C ALA A 317 -9.67 -31.94 5.04
N GLY A 318 -10.40 -30.82 5.08
CA GLY A 318 -11.26 -30.44 6.20
C GLY A 318 -10.50 -30.15 7.50
N VAL A 319 -9.18 -29.97 7.44
CA VAL A 319 -8.31 -29.76 8.62
C VAL A 319 -8.54 -28.40 9.29
N LEU A 320 -9.20 -27.47 8.61
CA LEU A 320 -9.61 -26.18 9.17
C LEU A 320 -10.74 -26.31 10.20
N GLY A 321 -11.35 -27.48 10.32
CA GLY A 321 -12.49 -27.76 11.20
C GLY A 321 -13.82 -27.77 10.45
N ARG A 322 -14.90 -28.12 11.17
CA ARG A 322 -16.22 -28.34 10.56
C ARG A 322 -17.05 -27.07 10.40
N SER A 323 -16.87 -26.08 11.27
CA SER A 323 -17.64 -24.84 11.20
C SER A 323 -16.93 -23.65 11.82
N HIS A 324 -17.11 -22.47 11.23
CA HIS A 324 -16.73 -21.19 11.82
C HIS A 324 -17.98 -20.29 11.85
N ARG A 325 -18.37 -19.82 13.05
CA ARG A 325 -19.60 -19.02 13.26
C ARG A 325 -20.89 -19.67 12.70
N GLY A 326 -21.00 -20.99 12.79
CA GLY A 326 -22.19 -21.75 12.34
C GLY A 326 -22.26 -22.06 10.85
N LEU A 327 -21.26 -21.65 10.06
CA LEU A 327 -21.15 -21.97 8.63
C LEU A 327 -20.02 -22.98 8.38
N PRO A 328 -20.16 -23.88 7.40
CA PRO A 328 -19.07 -24.76 6.99
C PRO A 328 -17.86 -23.95 6.51
N ILE A 329 -16.65 -24.42 6.80
CA ILE A 329 -15.40 -23.77 6.37
C ILE A 329 -15.13 -24.19 4.91
N GLN A 330 -15.87 -23.58 4.00
CA GLN A 330 -15.82 -23.83 2.55
C GLN A 330 -15.85 -22.51 1.79
N VAL A 331 -15.36 -22.51 0.55
CA VAL A 331 -15.53 -21.37 -0.35
C VAL A 331 -16.98 -21.31 -0.80
N ILE A 332 -17.73 -20.32 -0.32
CA ILE A 332 -19.09 -20.05 -0.76
C ILE A 332 -19.00 -18.93 -1.80
N ALA A 333 -19.43 -19.20 -3.03
CA ALA A 333 -19.47 -18.23 -4.12
C ALA A 333 -20.88 -18.11 -4.70
N THR A 334 -21.24 -16.89 -5.08
CA THR A 334 -22.51 -16.57 -5.73
C THR A 334 -22.23 -16.13 -7.17
N ALA A 335 -22.92 -16.75 -8.12
CA ALA A 335 -22.97 -16.35 -9.52
C ALA A 335 -24.41 -16.52 -10.02
N THR A 336 -24.80 -15.75 -11.02
CA THR A 336 -26.11 -15.91 -11.67
C THR A 336 -26.10 -17.13 -12.61
N LEU A 337 -27.27 -17.70 -12.85
CA LEU A 337 -27.41 -18.80 -13.82
C LEU A 337 -26.96 -18.37 -15.23
N ALA A 338 -27.24 -17.13 -15.62
CA ALA A 338 -26.84 -16.59 -16.91
C ALA A 338 -25.31 -16.51 -17.06
N GLU A 339 -24.60 -16.07 -16.03
CA GLU A 339 -23.14 -16.05 -15.99
C GLU A 339 -22.54 -17.47 -16.11
N LEU A 340 -23.07 -18.43 -15.35
CA LEU A 340 -22.64 -19.83 -15.43
C LEU A 340 -22.89 -20.45 -16.80
N GLN A 341 -24.05 -20.18 -17.42
CA GLN A 341 -24.36 -20.65 -18.77
C GLN A 341 -23.45 -20.02 -19.83
N ALA A 342 -23.17 -18.72 -19.70
CA ALA A 342 -22.30 -17.99 -20.61
C ALA A 342 -20.80 -18.31 -20.41
N HIS A 343 -20.43 -18.98 -19.32
CA HIS A 343 -19.04 -19.18 -18.90
C HIS A 343 -18.27 -17.85 -18.81
N ALA A 344 -18.96 -16.79 -18.40
CA ALA A 344 -18.46 -15.43 -18.41
C ALA A 344 -19.05 -14.63 -17.26
N GLY A 345 -18.34 -13.59 -16.84
CA GLY A 345 -18.70 -12.78 -15.67
C GLY A 345 -17.85 -13.11 -14.45
N VAL A 346 -18.26 -12.60 -13.30
CA VAL A 346 -17.47 -12.63 -12.06
C VAL A 346 -18.38 -13.05 -10.90
N ALA A 347 -18.05 -14.19 -10.29
CA ALA A 347 -18.67 -14.64 -9.07
C ALA A 347 -18.11 -13.87 -7.86
N GLN A 348 -18.94 -13.70 -6.83
CA GLN A 348 -18.51 -13.10 -5.57
C GLN A 348 -18.56 -14.14 -4.45
N THR A 349 -17.45 -14.30 -3.74
CA THR A 349 -17.38 -15.14 -2.54
C THR A 349 -18.04 -14.46 -1.33
N ALA A 350 -18.43 -15.24 -0.32
CA ALA A 350 -19.00 -14.70 0.93
C ALA A 350 -18.04 -13.75 1.68
N SER A 351 -16.72 -13.86 1.45
CA SER A 351 -15.70 -12.94 1.98
C SER A 351 -15.52 -11.68 1.12
N GLY A 352 -16.24 -11.54 0.01
CA GLY A 352 -16.18 -10.39 -0.90
C GLY A 352 -15.13 -10.50 -2.01
N THR A 353 -14.34 -11.58 -2.05
CA THR A 353 -13.39 -11.87 -3.14
C THR A 353 -14.15 -12.14 -4.43
N LEU A 354 -13.70 -11.54 -5.52
CA LEU A 354 -14.21 -11.71 -6.86
C LEU A 354 -13.43 -12.82 -7.59
N VAL A 355 -14.14 -13.72 -8.26
CA VAL A 355 -13.58 -14.88 -8.97
C VAL A 355 -14.20 -14.96 -10.36
N PRO A 356 -13.42 -14.96 -11.46
CA PRO A 356 -13.96 -15.20 -12.80
C PRO A 356 -14.76 -16.49 -12.86
N VAL A 357 -15.87 -16.49 -13.58
CA VAL A 357 -16.74 -17.68 -13.71
C VAL A 357 -15.99 -18.90 -14.28
N PRO A 358 -15.10 -18.77 -15.29
CA PRO A 358 -14.27 -19.90 -15.73
C PRO A 358 -13.44 -20.50 -14.59
N ASP A 359 -12.82 -19.65 -13.77
CA ASP A 359 -12.02 -20.10 -12.63
C ASP A 359 -12.88 -20.75 -11.55
N LEU A 360 -14.08 -20.21 -11.30
CA LEU A 360 -15.03 -20.82 -10.37
C LEU A 360 -15.43 -22.22 -10.84
N ILE A 361 -15.71 -22.41 -12.12
CA ILE A 361 -16.04 -23.71 -12.71
C ILE A 361 -14.83 -24.66 -12.59
N ALA A 362 -13.63 -24.17 -12.86
CA ALA A 362 -12.41 -24.96 -12.77
C ALA A 362 -12.08 -25.36 -11.31
N MET A 363 -12.29 -24.46 -10.35
CA MET A 363 -12.22 -24.76 -8.90
C MET A 363 -13.25 -25.83 -8.51
N ALA A 364 -14.49 -25.67 -8.99
CA ALA A 364 -15.58 -26.61 -8.74
C ALA A 364 -15.27 -28.01 -9.31
N ALA A 365 -14.70 -28.09 -10.52
CA ALA A 365 -14.32 -29.35 -11.16
C ALA A 365 -13.14 -30.06 -10.47
N ARG A 366 -12.21 -29.30 -9.89
CA ARG A 366 -11.02 -29.84 -9.21
C ARG A 366 -11.19 -30.11 -7.71
N SER A 367 -12.31 -29.72 -7.12
CA SER A 367 -12.60 -29.96 -5.70
C SER A 367 -12.73 -31.45 -5.39
N ALA A 368 -11.85 -31.99 -4.55
CA ALA A 368 -11.93 -33.38 -4.12
C ALA A 368 -13.12 -33.62 -3.18
N SER A 369 -13.56 -32.58 -2.46
CA SER A 369 -14.72 -32.60 -1.57
C SER A 369 -16.06 -32.43 -2.30
N GLY A 370 -16.03 -32.23 -3.61
CA GLY A 370 -17.20 -32.00 -4.46
C GLY A 370 -17.75 -30.57 -4.36
N VAL A 371 -18.85 -30.32 -5.06
CA VAL A 371 -19.54 -29.02 -5.10
C VAL A 371 -20.96 -29.20 -4.62
N GLN A 372 -21.42 -28.31 -3.74
CA GLN A 372 -22.81 -28.30 -3.25
C GLN A 372 -23.55 -27.11 -3.85
N PRO A 373 -24.22 -27.27 -5.01
CA PRO A 373 -24.94 -26.17 -5.63
C PRO A 373 -26.24 -25.86 -4.88
N PHE A 374 -26.50 -24.58 -4.64
CA PHE A 374 -27.77 -24.09 -4.12
C PHE A 374 -28.36 -23.08 -5.11
N LEU A 375 -29.62 -23.28 -5.51
CA LEU A 375 -30.36 -22.33 -6.34
C LEU A 375 -31.12 -21.38 -5.42
N ALA A 376 -30.76 -20.09 -5.44
CA ALA A 376 -31.55 -19.03 -4.85
C ALA A 376 -32.33 -18.31 -5.97
N VAL A 377 -33.66 -18.36 -5.91
CA VAL A 377 -34.55 -17.67 -6.86
C VAL A 377 -35.04 -16.38 -6.21
N PHE A 378 -34.80 -15.25 -6.88
CA PHE A 378 -35.28 -13.93 -6.46
C PHE A 378 -36.36 -13.46 -7.44
N ALA A 379 -37.48 -12.94 -6.94
CA ALA A 379 -38.49 -12.29 -7.76
C ALA A 379 -38.15 -10.78 -7.85
N GLU A 380 -37.59 -10.35 -8.99
CA GLU A 380 -37.42 -8.95 -9.42
C GLU A 380 -37.10 -7.91 -8.31
N HIS A 381 -35.92 -8.07 -7.68
CA HIS A 381 -35.24 -7.10 -6.81
C HIS A 381 -35.58 -7.11 -5.32
N THR A 382 -34.88 -7.97 -4.59
CA THR A 382 -34.08 -7.70 -3.38
C THR A 382 -33.45 -9.03 -3.01
N SER A 383 -32.23 -9.03 -2.44
CA SER A 383 -31.45 -10.22 -2.08
C SER A 383 -32.05 -11.00 -0.89
N VAL A 384 -33.36 -11.26 -0.91
CA VAL A 384 -34.10 -12.04 0.07
C VAL A 384 -34.29 -13.45 -0.52
N PRO A 385 -33.53 -14.45 -0.07
CA PRO A 385 -33.69 -15.82 -0.58
C PRO A 385 -35.07 -16.36 -0.15
N LEU A 386 -35.94 -16.62 -1.13
CA LEU A 386 -37.29 -17.17 -0.91
C LEU A 386 -37.27 -18.62 -0.42
N TYR A 387 -36.22 -19.39 -0.76
CA TYR A 387 -36.08 -20.80 -0.40
C TYR A 387 -34.62 -21.26 -0.55
N LEU A 388 -34.00 -21.72 0.54
CA LEU A 388 -32.75 -22.48 0.51
C LEU A 388 -33.11 -23.96 0.54
N GLY A 389 -33.15 -24.60 -0.64
CA GLY A 389 -33.42 -26.03 -0.74
C GLY A 389 -32.40 -26.84 0.05
N ARG A 390 -32.86 -27.65 1.00
CA ARG A 390 -32.01 -28.63 1.71
C ARG A 390 -31.80 -29.85 0.80
N SER A 391 -30.55 -30.17 0.47
CA SER A 391 -30.22 -31.52 -0.02
C SER A 391 -30.19 -32.51 1.15
N LYS A 392 -30.61 -33.75 0.87
CA LYS A 392 -30.84 -34.84 1.84
C LYS A 392 -29.62 -35.08 2.74
N ARG A 393 -29.88 -35.22 4.04
CA ARG A 393 -28.94 -35.81 5.00
C ARG A 393 -28.64 -37.25 4.54
N LEU A 394 -27.40 -37.54 4.17
CA LEU A 394 -26.89 -38.90 4.26
C LEU A 394 -26.68 -39.18 5.75
N GLY A 395 -27.58 -39.98 6.33
CA GLY A 395 -27.37 -40.61 7.62
C GLY A 395 -26.56 -41.90 7.42
N GLY A 396 -25.56 -42.09 8.28
CA GLY A 396 -24.65 -43.24 8.29
C GLY A 396 -23.40 -42.86 9.04
#